data_AF-A0A914Z9C4-F1
#
_entry.id   AF-A0A914Z9C4-F1
#
_cell.length_a   1.000
_cell.length_b   1.000
_cell.length_c   1.000
_cell.angle_alpha   90.00
_cell.angle_beta   90.00
_cell.angle_gamma   90.00
#
_symmetry.space_group_name_H-M   'P 1'
#
loop_
_entity.id
_entity.type
_entity.pdbx_description
1 polymer ?
#
loop_
_entity_poly.entity_id
_entity_poly.type
_entity_poly.pdbx_seq_one_letter_code
_entity_poly.pdbx_strand_id
1 'polypeptide(L)'
;MTTIIPGKVTVKTADGKSDAYIVFGGFADITPEGCSLLAESALHIDEIKREDIAARIEHARKLVDDASSAEHRTKAEMFLHQLTTLEGAILPA
;
A
#
# COMPACT_ATOMS: atom_id res chain seq x y z
N MET A 1 8.66 16.19 -1.83
CA MET A 1 7.51 15.31 -2.13
C MET A 1 7.92 14.07 -2.94
N THR A 2 7.59 12.88 -2.44
CA THR A 2 7.77 11.57 -3.12
C THR A 2 6.46 10.78 -3.10
N THR A 3 6.27 9.90 -4.07
CA THR A 3 5.11 8.99 -4.12
C THR A 3 5.38 7.74 -3.29
N ILE A 4 4.35 7.25 -2.61
CA ILE A 4 4.39 6.03 -1.80
C ILE A 4 3.67 4.92 -2.55
N ILE A 5 4.31 3.76 -2.63
CA ILE A 5 3.71 2.53 -3.15
C ILE A 5 2.99 1.77 -2.01
N PRO A 6 2.04 0.88 -2.32
CA PRO A 6 1.38 0.05 -1.32
C PRO A 6 2.38 -0.67 -0.41
N GLY A 7 2.21 -0.54 0.89
CA GLY A 7 3.25 -0.91 1.85
C GLY A 7 2.81 -0.84 3.31
N LYS A 8 3.66 -1.38 4.20
CA LYS A 8 3.55 -1.20 5.64
C LYS A 8 4.35 0.03 6.08
N VAL A 9 3.71 0.94 6.78
CA VAL A 9 4.34 2.11 7.42
C VAL A 9 4.34 1.89 8.92
N THR A 10 5.52 1.97 9.54
CA THR A 10 5.67 1.87 11.00
C THR A 10 6.05 3.23 11.57
N VAL A 11 5.23 3.72 12.50
CA VAL A 11 5.45 4.99 13.21
C VAL A 11 6.01 4.66 14.58
N LYS A 12 7.20 5.19 14.90
CA LYS A 12 7.80 5.08 16.22
C LYS A 12 7.68 6.41 16.94
N THR A 13 6.95 6.42 18.04
CA THR A 13 6.79 7.62 18.88
C THR A 13 7.98 7.79 19.81
N ALA A 14 8.19 9.01 20.30
CA ALA A 14 9.27 9.32 21.26
C ALA A 14 9.15 8.54 22.58
N ASP A 15 7.93 8.11 22.93
CA ASP A 15 7.62 7.27 24.10
C ASP A 15 8.00 5.79 23.90
N GLY A 16 8.53 5.42 22.73
CA GLY A 16 8.93 4.07 22.37
C GLY A 16 7.81 3.18 21.82
N LYS A 17 6.56 3.68 21.77
CA LYS A 17 5.44 2.97 21.14
C LYS A 17 5.62 2.90 19.63
N SER A 18 5.26 1.76 19.05
CA SER A 18 5.32 1.51 17.61
C SER A 18 3.93 1.15 17.10
N ASP A 19 3.42 1.94 16.17
CA ASP A 19 2.14 1.71 15.48
C ASP A 19 2.41 1.35 14.02
N ALA A 20 1.61 0.46 13.44
CA ALA A 20 1.80 0.03 12.07
C ALA A 20 0.51 0.18 11.27
N TYR A 21 0.67 0.78 10.08
CA TYR A 21 -0.41 1.07 9.16
C TYR A 21 -0.11 0.44 7.81
N ILE A 22 -1.14 -0.09 7.17
CA ILE A 22 -1.10 -0.52 5.79
C ILE A 22 -1.61 0.61 4.93
N VAL A 23 -0.77 1.10 4.02
CA VAL A 23 -1.10 2.16 3.06
C VAL A 23 -1.18 1.58 1.66
N PHE A 24 -2.12 2.08 0.86
CA PHE A 24 -2.35 1.60 -0.52
C PHE A 24 -1.89 2.57 -1.61
N GLY A 25 -1.11 3.57 -1.22
CA GLY A 25 -0.71 4.67 -2.09
C GLY A 25 -0.73 6.00 -1.35
N GLY A 26 -0.11 7.01 -1.94
CA GLY A 26 -0.12 8.36 -1.40
C GLY A 26 1.16 9.14 -1.70
N PHE A 27 1.33 10.22 -0.95
CA PHE A 27 2.48 11.12 -1.07
C PHE A 27 3.09 11.39 0.30
N ALA A 28 4.41 11.29 0.37
CA ALA A 28 5.18 11.76 1.51
C ALA A 28 5.86 13.07 1.16
N ASP A 29 5.57 14.11 1.92
CA ASP A 29 6.31 15.35 1.90
C ASP A 29 7.27 15.42 3.08
N ILE A 30 8.56 15.50 2.77
CA ILE A 30 9.65 15.42 3.74
C ILE A 30 10.40 16.75 3.67
N THR A 31 10.38 17.48 4.77
CA THR A 31 11.04 18.77 4.94
C THR A 31 12.00 18.73 6.15
N PRO A 32 12.89 19.72 6.32
CA PRO A 32 13.71 19.81 7.52
C PRO A 32 12.90 19.95 8.82
N GLU A 33 11.66 20.46 8.72
CA GLU A 33 10.75 20.67 9.85
C GLU A 33 9.95 19.42 10.22
N GLY A 34 9.76 18.49 9.28
CA GLY A 34 9.03 17.26 9.55
C GLY A 34 8.71 16.43 8.31
N CYS A 35 7.89 15.39 8.51
CA CYS A 35 7.40 14.51 7.44
C CYS A 35 5.88 14.42 7.52
N SER A 36 5.21 14.73 6.43
CA SER A 36 3.76 14.59 6.25
C SER A 36 3.47 13.48 5.25
N LEU A 37 2.75 12.44 5.67
CA LEU A 37 2.31 11.35 4.80
C LEU A 37 0.80 11.48 4.56
N LEU A 38 0.44 11.75 3.31
CA LEU A 38 -0.94 11.75 2.84
C LEU A 38 -1.20 10.42 2.13
N ALA A 39 -1.86 9.50 2.82
CA ALA A 39 -2.25 8.21 2.26
C ALA A 39 -3.64 8.30 1.61
N GLU A 40 -3.80 7.70 0.43
CA GLU A 40 -5.11 7.59 -0.23
C GLU A 40 -6.06 6.67 0.57
N SER A 41 -5.48 5.63 1.18
CA SER A 41 -6.16 4.74 2.11
C SER A 41 -5.13 4.19 3.10
N ALA A 42 -5.47 4.26 4.39
CA ALA A 42 -4.65 3.74 5.48
C ALA A 42 -5.53 2.94 6.45
N LEU A 43 -5.08 1.75 6.83
CA LEU A 43 -5.74 0.90 7.83
C LEU A 43 -4.72 0.52 8.91
N HIS A 44 -5.15 0.46 10.16
CA HIS A 44 -4.28 -0.07 11.22
C HIS A 44 -4.02 -1.57 10.97
N ILE A 45 -2.84 -2.05 11.33
CA ILE A 45 -2.48 -3.45 11.08
C ILE A 45 -3.39 -4.45 11.82
N ASP A 46 -3.95 -4.05 12.96
CA ASP A 46 -4.93 -4.86 13.70
C ASP A 46 -6.33 -4.88 13.07
N GLU A 47 -6.65 -3.90 12.22
CA GLU A 47 -7.96 -3.81 11.56
C GLU A 47 -7.97 -4.52 10.20
N ILE A 48 -6.81 -4.89 9.67
CA ILE A 48 -6.72 -5.47 8.34
C ILE A 48 -7.05 -6.96 8.35
N LYS A 49 -7.96 -7.37 7.47
CA LYS A 49 -8.25 -8.79 7.24
C LYS A 49 -7.57 -9.24 5.95
N ARG A 50 -7.15 -10.50 5.94
CA ARG A 50 -6.60 -11.17 4.75
C ARG A 50 -7.57 -11.07 3.56
N GLU A 51 -8.88 -11.13 3.84
CA GLU A 51 -9.94 -11.04 2.84
C GLU A 51 -9.96 -9.67 2.13
N ASP A 52 -9.68 -8.57 2.83
CA ASP A 52 -9.62 -7.22 2.23
C ASP A 52 -8.46 -7.09 1.23
N ILE A 53 -7.32 -7.69 1.56
CA ILE A 53 -6.16 -7.73 0.66
C ILE A 53 -6.44 -8.64 -0.55
N ALA A 54 -7.02 -9.82 -0.31
CA ALA A 54 -7.37 -10.76 -1.38
C ALA A 54 -8.39 -10.15 -2.36
N ALA A 55 -9.41 -9.46 -1.86
CA ALA A 55 -10.40 -8.77 -2.69
C ALA A 55 -9.75 -7.67 -3.55
N ARG A 56 -8.81 -6.90 -2.99
CA ARG A 56 -8.03 -5.89 -3.72
C ARG A 56 -7.13 -6.50 -4.80
N ILE A 57 -6.48 -7.63 -4.51
CA ILE A 57 -5.66 -8.37 -5.48
C ILE A 57 -6.52 -8.88 -6.63
N GLU A 58 -7.69 -9.46 -6.34
CA GLU A 58 -8.61 -9.93 -7.38
C GLU A 58 -9.09 -8.77 -8.26
N HIS A 59 -9.43 -7.63 -7.65
CA HIS A 59 -9.80 -6.43 -8.40
C HIS A 59 -8.66 -5.95 -9.31
N ALA A 60 -7.43 -5.87 -8.80
CA ALA A 60 -6.26 -5.51 -9.60
C ALA A 60 -6.00 -6.50 -10.75
N ARG A 61 -6.21 -7.80 -10.52
CA ARG A 61 -6.10 -8.83 -11.56
C ARG A 61 -7.13 -8.64 -12.67
N LYS A 62 -8.38 -8.28 -12.32
CA LYS A 62 -9.41 -7.95 -13.31
C LYS A 62 -9.05 -6.71 -14.12
N LEU A 63 -8.46 -5.68 -13.50
CA LEU A 63 -7.97 -4.49 -14.21
C LEU A 63 -6.87 -4.81 -15.22
N VAL A 64 -5.99 -5.77 -14.92
CA VAL A 64 -4.98 -6.26 -15.89
C VAL A 64 -5.64 -6.96 -17.08
N ASP A 65 -6.66 -7.77 -16.82
CA ASP A 65 -7.36 -8.54 -17.84
C ASP A 65 -8.21 -7.66 -18.77
N ASP A 66 -8.89 -6.66 -18.20
CA ASP A 66 -9.75 -5.71 -18.92
C ASP A 66 -8.96 -4.59 -19.63
N ALA A 67 -7.66 -4.44 -19.33
CA ALA A 67 -6.83 -3.38 -19.87
C ALA A 67 -6.75 -3.43 -21.41
N SER A 68 -7.42 -2.47 -22.05
CA SER A 68 -7.52 -2.36 -23.50
C SER A 68 -6.27 -1.77 -24.17
N SER A 69 -5.26 -1.32 -23.41
CA SER A 69 -4.02 -0.76 -23.94
C SER A 69 -2.81 -1.22 -23.15
N ALA A 70 -1.67 -1.36 -23.83
CA ALA A 70 -0.42 -1.81 -23.22
C ALA A 70 -0.01 -0.96 -22.01
N GLU A 71 -0.18 0.37 -22.09
CA GLU A 71 0.18 1.26 -20.99
C GLU A 71 -0.70 1.07 -19.73
N HIS A 72 -2.01 0.85 -19.93
CA HIS A 72 -2.94 0.53 -18.85
C HIS A 72 -2.63 -0.83 -18.23
N ARG A 73 -2.28 -1.81 -19.07
CA ARG A 73 -1.90 -3.16 -18.63
C ARG A 73 -0.64 -3.11 -17.77
N THR A 74 0.41 -2.43 -18.22
CA THR A 74 1.66 -2.28 -17.46
C THR A 74 1.40 -1.64 -16.09
N LYS A 75 0.60 -0.56 -16.03
CA LYS A 75 0.25 0.10 -14.76
C LYS A 75 -0.52 -0.84 -13.82
N ALA A 76 -1.49 -1.58 -14.35
CA ALA A 76 -2.27 -2.54 -13.57
C ALA A 76 -1.41 -3.71 -13.08
N GLU A 77 -0.47 -4.20 -13.90
CA GLU A 77 0.47 -5.27 -13.53
C GLU A 77 1.42 -4.82 -12.43
N MET A 78 1.94 -3.60 -12.51
CA MET A 78 2.74 -2.99 -11.45
C MET A 78 1.96 -2.91 -10.14
N PHE A 79 0.71 -2.45 -10.19
CA PHE A 79 -0.14 -2.36 -9.00
C PHE A 79 -0.45 -3.74 -8.40
N LEU A 80 -0.76 -4.73 -9.24
CA LEU A 80 -0.97 -6.11 -8.81
C LEU A 80 0.28 -6.70 -8.12
N HIS A 81 1.46 -6.41 -8.67
CA HIS A 81 2.73 -6.85 -8.08
C HIS A 81 2.98 -6.21 -6.70
N GLN A 82 2.67 -4.93 -6.55
CA GLN A 82 2.76 -4.22 -5.27
C GLN A 82 1.81 -4.82 -4.23
N LEU A 83 0.56 -5.11 -4.59
CA LEU A 83 -0.39 -5.73 -3.67
C LEU A 83 0.01 -7.16 -3.26
N THR A 84 0.54 -7.94 -4.19
CA THR A 84 1.05 -9.30 -3.88
C THR A 84 2.25 -9.25 -2.94
N THR A 85 3.14 -8.28 -3.15
CA THR A 85 4.29 -8.05 -2.26
C THR A 85 3.83 -7.64 -0.86
N LEU A 86 2.81 -6.76 -0.80
CA LEU A 86 2.19 -6.34 0.44
C LEU A 86 1.57 -7.52 1.19
N GLU A 87 0.83 -8.39 0.51
CA GLU A 87 0.22 -9.60 1.09
C GLU A 87 1.26 -10.47 1.83
N GLY A 88 2.39 -10.78 1.17
CA GLY A 88 3.48 -11.54 1.77
C GLY A 88 4.24 -10.79 2.89
N ALA A 89 4.20 -9.46 2.91
CA ALA A 89 4.83 -8.66 3.96
C ALA A 89 3.98 -8.53 5.24
N ILE A 90 2.66 -8.73 5.14
CA ILE A 90 1.72 -8.63 6.28
C ILE A 90 1.39 -10.00 6.85
N LEU A 91 1.40 -11.06 6.02
CA LEU A 91 1.06 -12.42 6.42
C LEU A 91 2.34 -13.27 6.48
N PRO A 92 3.01 -13.38 7.65
CA PRO A 92 4.11 -14.33 7.78
C PRO A 92 3.57 -15.76 7.53
N ALA A 93 4.35 -16.54 6.79
CA ALA A 93 4.06 -17.92 6.39
C ALA A 93 3.78 -18.86 7.56
#